data_AF-A0A3D4WBL1-F1
#
_entry.id   AF-A0A3D4WBL1-F1
#
_cell.length_a   1.000
_cell.length_b   1.000
_cell.length_c   1.000
_cell.angle_alpha   90.00
_cell.angle_beta   90.00
_cell.angle_gamma   90.00
#
_symmetry.space_group_name_H-M   'P 1'
#
loop_
_entity.id
_entity.type
_entity.pdbx_description
1 polymer ?
#
loop_
_entity_poly.entity_id
_entity_poly.type
_entity_poly.pdbx_seq_one_letter_code
_entity_poly.pdbx_strand_id
1 'polypeptide(L)'
;GDILFSTLGILLFLPFFIPLAIALKLTGEGYIFYLQERRGYKNKKFRIWKFATMLKASPSLGTGSITLKNDWRLTPLGKYLRGSKVNEIPQLINIFLGEMSVVGPRPLMEVDFLKFSPEIQDQFYRCKPGLTGI
;
A
#
# COMPACT_ATOMS: atom_id res chain seq x y z
N GLY A 1 2.12 2.81 -20.70
CA GLY A 1 3.03 3.47 -19.74
C GLY A 1 3.28 2.59 -18.54
N ASP A 2 2.23 2.25 -17.80
CA ASP A 2 2.29 1.59 -16.49
C ASP A 2 3.23 0.38 -16.37
N ILE A 3 3.14 -0.59 -17.28
CA ILE A 3 3.97 -1.81 -17.23
C ILE A 3 5.46 -1.48 -17.38
N LEU A 4 5.81 -0.55 -18.27
CA LEU A 4 7.21 -0.14 -18.47
C LEU A 4 7.74 0.58 -17.23
N PHE A 5 6.98 1.52 -16.68
CA PHE A 5 7.36 2.25 -15.46
C PHE A 5 7.47 1.34 -14.24
N SER A 6 6.53 0.41 -14.06
CA SER A 6 6.58 -0.53 -12.95
C SER A 6 7.74 -1.50 -13.08
N THR A 7 8.02 -2.00 -14.29
CA THR A 7 9.16 -2.89 -14.55
C THR A 7 10.49 -2.20 -14.25
N LEU A 8 10.69 -0.99 -14.79
CA LEU A 8 11.90 -0.19 -14.54
C LEU A 8 12.05 0.16 -13.06
N GLY A 9 10.96 0.54 -12.40
CA GLY A 9 10.96 0.81 -10.96
C GLY A 9 11.32 -0.42 -10.13
N ILE A 10 10.76 -1.59 -10.45
CA ILE A 10 11.09 -2.85 -9.75
C ILE A 10 12.57 -3.17 -9.90
N LEU A 11 13.13 -3.07 -11.12
CA LEU A 11 14.55 -3.33 -11.36
C LEU A 11 15.46 -2.34 -10.61
N LEU A 12 15.09 -1.06 -10.60
CA LEU A 12 15.83 -0.01 -9.89
C LEU A 12 15.84 -0.23 -8.37
N PHE A 13 14.71 -0.67 -7.80
CA PHE A 13 14.57 -0.89 -6.36
C PHE A 13 14.98 -2.30 -5.89
N LEU A 14 15.23 -3.22 -6.82
CA LEU A 14 15.70 -4.58 -6.52
C LEU A 14 16.91 -4.65 -5.59
N PRO A 15 18.01 -3.90 -5.82
CA PRO A 15 19.16 -3.90 -4.90
C PRO A 15 18.80 -3.38 -3.50
N PHE A 16 17.78 -2.52 -3.37
CA PHE A 16 17.33 -2.00 -2.08
C PHE A 16 16.35 -2.95 -1.36
N PHE A 17 15.65 -3.82 -2.10
CA PHE A 17 14.71 -4.78 -1.50
C PHE A 17 15.40 -5.75 -0.54
N ILE A 18 16.59 -6.24 -0.86
CA ILE A 18 17.32 -7.23 -0.05
C ILE A 18 17.70 -6.69 1.34
N PRO A 19 18.47 -5.60 1.47
CA PRO A 19 18.85 -5.07 2.78
C PRO A 19 17.62 -4.63 3.58
N LEU A 20 16.60 -4.10 2.90
CA LEU A 20 15.37 -3.69 3.56
C LEU A 20 14.55 -4.89 4.08
N ALA A 21 14.48 -5.98 3.31
CA ALA A 21 13.86 -7.22 3.75
C ALA A 21 14.58 -7.83 4.95
N ILE A 22 15.93 -7.81 4.96
CA ILE A 22 16.72 -8.25 6.13
C ILE A 22 16.41 -7.35 7.33
N ALA A 23 16.44 -6.03 7.16
CA ALA A 23 16.15 -5.08 8.24
C ALA A 23 14.73 -5.29 8.81
N LEU A 24 13.72 -5.47 7.96
CA LEU A 24 12.35 -5.79 8.37
C LEU A 24 12.23 -7.16 9.04
N LYS A 25 13.06 -8.12 8.67
CA LYS A 25 13.07 -9.45 9.30
C LYS A 25 13.73 -9.44 10.67
N LEU A 26 14.73 -8.59 10.86
CA LEU A 26 15.46 -8.42 12.11
C LEU A 26 14.80 -7.39 13.05
N THR A 27 13.81 -6.63 12.57
CA THR A 27 13.11 -5.60 13.35
C THR A 27 11.61 -5.90 13.43
N GLY A 28 10.95 -5.60 14.55
CA GLY A 28 9.53 -5.89 14.72
C GLY A 28 9.24 -7.40 14.83
N GLU A 29 8.23 -7.88 14.09
CA GLU A 29 7.72 -9.26 14.19
C GLU A 29 8.21 -10.18 13.05
N GLY A 30 9.23 -9.75 12.29
CA GLY A 30 9.87 -10.58 11.26
C GLY A 30 9.14 -10.68 9.92
N TYR A 31 8.03 -9.94 9.75
CA TYR A 31 7.30 -9.87 8.47
C TYR A 31 7.95 -8.84 7.55
N ILE A 32 8.05 -9.17 6.26
CA ILE A 32 8.58 -8.25 5.23
C ILE A 32 7.43 -7.53 4.53
N PHE A 33 6.43 -8.28 4.08
CA PHE A 33 5.30 -7.73 3.34
C PHE A 33 4.02 -7.76 4.17
N TYR A 34 3.20 -6.74 3.96
CA TYR A 34 1.84 -6.64 4.46
C TYR A 34 0.91 -6.45 3.25
N LEU A 35 -0.07 -7.35 3.13
CA LEU A 35 -1.09 -7.31 2.10
C LEU A 35 -2.37 -6.77 2.71
N GLN A 36 -2.91 -5.70 2.11
CA GLN A 36 -4.13 -5.06 2.61
C GLN A 36 -5.23 -5.08 1.54
N GLU A 37 -6.43 -5.52 1.91
CA GLU A 37 -7.56 -5.49 0.98
C GLU A 37 -7.98 -4.06 0.65
N ARG A 38 -8.27 -3.83 -0.63
CA ARG A 38 -8.65 -2.55 -1.21
C ARG A 38 -9.74 -2.74 -2.26
N ARG A 39 -10.57 -1.71 -2.41
CA ARG A 39 -11.49 -1.57 -3.55
C ARG A 39 -10.71 -1.01 -4.74
N GLY A 40 -10.77 -1.71 -5.87
CA GLY A 40 -10.10 -1.35 -7.11
C GLY A 40 -11.08 -1.13 -8.27
N TYR A 41 -10.54 -1.22 -9.48
CA TYR A 41 -11.27 -0.95 -10.72
C TYR A 41 -12.52 -1.83 -10.86
N LYS A 42 -13.64 -1.26 -11.33
CA LYS A 42 -14.94 -1.96 -11.48
C LYS A 42 -15.38 -2.70 -10.22
N ASN A 43 -15.16 -2.10 -9.05
CA ASN A 43 -15.53 -2.64 -7.74
C ASN A 43 -14.85 -3.99 -7.39
N LYS A 44 -13.77 -4.36 -8.08
CA LYS A 44 -13.03 -5.58 -7.77
C LYS A 44 -12.16 -5.36 -6.54
N LYS A 45 -12.19 -6.34 -5.63
CA LYS A 45 -11.27 -6.39 -4.49
C LYS A 45 -9.90 -6.85 -4.97
N PHE A 46 -8.85 -6.21 -4.47
CA PHE A 46 -7.47 -6.63 -4.68
C PHE A 46 -6.64 -6.37 -3.43
N ARG A 47 -5.43 -6.96 -3.37
CA ARG A 47 -4.53 -6.83 -2.23
C ARG A 47 -3.36 -5.93 -2.59
N ILE A 48 -3.27 -4.78 -1.93
CA ILE A 48 -2.15 -3.85 -2.13
C ILE A 48 -0.92 -4.36 -1.39
N TRP A 49 0.22 -4.37 -2.07
CA TRP A 49 1.52 -4.77 -1.50
C TRP A 49 2.16 -3.59 -0.78
N LYS A 50 2.58 -3.80 0.48
CA LYS A 50 3.36 -2.82 1.26
C LYS A 50 4.41 -3.54 2.07
N PHE A 51 5.42 -2.80 2.54
CA PHE A 51 6.28 -3.32 3.61
C PHE A 51 5.53 -3.37 4.95
N ALA A 52 5.80 -4.40 5.74
CA ALA A 52 5.24 -4.59 7.07
C ALA A 52 5.89 -3.60 8.05
N THR A 53 5.21 -2.48 8.25
CA THR A 53 5.70 -1.33 9.04
C THR A 53 5.02 -1.17 10.38
N MET A 54 4.02 -2.01 10.66
CA MET A 54 3.22 -1.99 11.89
C MET A 54 3.15 -3.40 12.47
N LEU A 55 2.78 -3.48 13.75
CA LEU A 55 2.39 -4.73 14.40
C LEU A 55 1.31 -5.43 13.56
N LYS A 56 1.37 -6.75 13.47
CA LYS A 56 0.43 -7.60 12.72
C LYS A 56 -1.00 -7.42 13.19
N ALA A 57 -1.19 -7.26 14.50
CA ALA A 57 -2.48 -6.99 15.12
C ALA A 57 -2.92 -5.53 14.97
N SER A 58 -2.19 -4.66 14.25
CA SER A 58 -2.55 -3.25 14.12
C SER A 58 -3.99 -3.01 13.65
N PRO A 59 -4.56 -3.78 12.70
CA PRO A 59 -5.95 -3.55 12.26
C PRO A 59 -6.99 -3.71 13.38
N SER A 60 -6.71 -4.55 14.37
CA SER A 60 -7.59 -4.81 15.53
C SER A 60 -7.22 -3.99 16.77
N LEU A 61 -6.22 -3.11 16.69
CA LEU A 61 -5.71 -2.32 17.81
C LEU A 61 -5.89 -0.82 17.55
N GLY A 62 -6.20 -0.05 18.59
CA GLY A 62 -6.24 1.41 18.54
C GLY A 62 -7.23 1.95 17.50
N THR A 63 -6.79 2.89 16.65
CA THR A 63 -7.61 3.52 15.60
C THR A 63 -7.86 2.63 14.37
N GLY A 64 -7.53 1.34 14.45
CA GLY A 64 -7.78 0.35 13.41
C GLY A 64 -7.15 0.74 12.08
N SER A 65 -7.97 1.23 11.16
CA SER A 65 -7.62 1.50 9.77
C SER A 65 -6.83 2.80 9.56
N ILE A 66 -6.93 3.75 10.50
CA ILE A 66 -6.28 5.06 10.45
C ILE A 66 -4.95 5.00 11.21
N THR A 67 -3.88 5.51 10.60
CA THR A 67 -2.57 5.67 11.28
C THR A 67 -2.45 7.09 11.83
N LEU A 68 -2.21 7.24 13.12
CA LEU A 68 -2.08 8.54 13.78
C LEU A 68 -0.63 9.08 13.74
N LYS A 69 -0.48 10.38 14.03
CA LYS A 69 0.84 10.96 14.32
C LYS A 69 1.35 10.36 15.64
N ASN A 70 2.53 9.72 15.61
CA ASN A 70 3.09 8.92 16.71
C ASN A 70 2.30 7.65 17.08
N ASP A 71 1.79 6.95 16.08
CA ASP A 71 1.13 5.66 16.26
C ASP A 71 2.06 4.62 16.90
N TRP A 72 1.71 4.16 18.10
CA TRP A 72 2.49 3.18 18.87
C TRP A 72 2.56 1.79 18.21
N ARG A 73 1.66 1.52 17.25
CA ARG A 73 1.64 0.26 16.50
C ARG A 73 2.74 0.22 15.43
N LEU A 74 3.48 1.30 15.21
CA LEU A 74 4.58 1.35 14.24
C LEU A 74 5.86 0.76 14.82
N THR A 75 6.58 -0.03 14.02
CA THR A 75 7.96 -0.40 14.34
C THR A 75 8.88 0.81 14.16
N PRO A 76 10.05 0.88 14.84
CA PRO A 76 11.00 1.98 14.63
C PRO A 76 11.38 2.16 13.17
N LEU A 77 11.75 1.06 12.48
CA LEU A 77 12.01 1.07 11.03
C LEU A 77 10.76 1.47 10.23
N GLY A 78 9.59 0.96 10.62
CA GLY A 78 8.32 1.27 9.97
C GLY A 78 7.95 2.76 9.99
N LYS A 79 8.31 3.47 11.07
CA LYS A 79 8.16 4.93 11.16
C LYS A 79 8.95 5.65 10.06
N TYR A 80 10.22 5.25 9.85
CA TYR A 80 11.05 5.83 8.78
C TYR A 80 10.51 5.50 7.38
N LEU A 81 10.18 4.23 7.13
CA LEU A 81 9.69 3.78 5.81
C LEU A 81 8.37 4.44 5.40
N ARG A 82 7.51 4.78 6.37
CA ARG A 82 6.27 5.52 6.10
C ARG A 82 6.51 7.01 5.89
N GLY A 83 7.45 7.60 6.64
CA GLY A 83 7.84 8.99 6.46
C GLY A 83 8.41 9.25 5.07
N SER A 84 9.19 8.32 4.53
CA SER A 84 9.80 8.40 3.19
C SER A 84 8.95 7.79 2.07
N LYS A 85 7.75 7.25 2.35
CA LYS A 85 6.89 6.51 1.41
C LYS A 85 7.50 5.24 0.81
N VAL A 86 8.69 4.84 1.24
CA VAL A 86 9.35 3.58 0.83
C VAL A 86 8.46 2.37 1.12
N ASN A 87 7.62 2.43 2.16
CA ASN A 87 6.65 1.38 2.47
C ASN A 87 5.64 1.08 1.34
N GLU A 88 5.45 2.00 0.38
CA GLU A 88 4.52 1.89 -0.74
C GLU A 88 5.21 1.36 -2.03
N ILE A 89 6.53 1.22 -2.08
CA ILE A 89 7.26 0.72 -3.26
C ILE A 89 6.80 -0.68 -3.72
N PRO A 90 6.48 -1.65 -2.82
CA PRO A 90 5.96 -2.94 -3.27
C PRO A 90 4.69 -2.86 -4.14
N GLN A 91 3.96 -1.75 -4.11
CA GLN A 91 2.79 -1.51 -4.98
C GLN A 91 3.13 -1.47 -6.47
N LEU A 92 4.41 -1.28 -6.85
CA LEU A 92 4.85 -1.44 -8.23
C LEU A 92 4.50 -2.84 -8.77
N ILE A 93 4.46 -3.85 -7.90
CA ILE A 93 3.99 -5.20 -8.24
C ILE A 93 2.51 -5.17 -8.64
N ASN A 94 1.65 -4.44 -7.91
CA ASN A 94 0.24 -4.28 -8.28
C ASN A 94 0.06 -3.60 -9.64
N ILE A 95 0.93 -2.62 -9.97
CA ILE A 95 0.91 -1.94 -11.27
C ILE A 95 1.34 -2.91 -12.38
N PHE A 96 2.40 -3.68 -12.14
CA PHE A 96 2.87 -4.72 -13.05
C PHE A 96 1.80 -5.80 -13.32
N LEU A 97 1.07 -6.22 -12.28
CA LEU A 97 -0.06 -7.15 -12.38
C LEU A 97 -1.32 -6.51 -13.00
N GLY A 98 -1.31 -5.21 -13.28
CA GLY A 98 -2.41 -4.49 -13.90
C GLY A 98 -3.58 -4.16 -12.96
N GLU A 99 -3.45 -4.37 -11.66
CA GLU A 99 -4.44 -4.06 -10.62
C GLU A 99 -4.47 -2.56 -10.29
N MET A 100 -3.31 -1.90 -10.40
CA MET A 100 -3.11 -0.47 -10.18
C MET A 100 -2.53 0.23 -11.42
N SER A 101 -2.56 1.55 -11.40
CA SER A 101 -1.84 2.44 -12.32
C SER A 101 -0.82 3.28 -11.56
N VAL A 102 0.12 3.91 -12.26
CA VAL A 102 1.04 4.87 -11.63
C VAL A 102 0.25 6.08 -11.11
N VAL A 103 -0.66 6.61 -11.93
CA VAL A 103 -1.49 7.78 -11.61
C VAL A 103 -2.97 7.37 -11.58
N GLY A 104 -3.67 7.75 -10.51
CA GLY A 104 -5.09 7.45 -10.33
C GLY A 104 -5.57 7.73 -8.90
N PRO A 105 -6.86 7.52 -8.61
CA PRO A 105 -7.39 7.72 -7.26
C PRO A 105 -6.74 6.75 -6.27
N ARG A 106 -6.46 7.23 -5.05
CA ARG A 106 -5.82 6.39 -4.03
C ARG A 106 -6.75 5.21 -3.67
N PRO A 107 -6.25 3.96 -3.66
CA PRO A 107 -7.08 2.81 -3.32
C PRO A 107 -7.56 2.88 -1.86
N LEU A 108 -8.86 2.75 -1.67
CA LEU A 108 -9.54 2.87 -0.38
C LEU A 108 -9.87 1.51 0.24
N MET A 109 -9.92 1.48 1.57
CA MET A 109 -10.49 0.33 2.29
C MET A 109 -11.99 0.28 2.06
N GLU A 110 -12.57 -0.92 2.11
CA GLU A 110 -14.01 -1.07 2.03
C GLU A 110 -14.75 -0.21 3.07
N VAL A 111 -14.27 -0.20 4.31
CA VAL A 111 -14.89 0.60 5.39
C VAL A 111 -14.88 2.10 5.13
N ASP A 112 -13.92 2.62 4.38
CA ASP A 112 -13.86 4.05 4.03
C ASP A 112 -14.60 4.33 2.73
N PHE A 113 -14.54 3.38 1.80
CA PHE A 113 -15.22 3.44 0.53
C PHE A 113 -16.75 3.49 0.70
N LEU A 114 -17.30 2.69 1.61
CA LEU A 114 -18.74 2.65 1.90
C LEU A 114 -19.28 3.92 2.56
N LYS A 115 -18.42 4.84 3.01
CA LYS A 115 -18.83 6.15 3.55
C LYS A 115 -19.19 7.15 2.45
N PHE A 116 -18.79 6.91 1.20
CA PHE A 116 -19.08 7.80 0.08
C PHE A 116 -20.48 7.55 -0.49
N SER A 117 -21.07 8.59 -1.10
CA SER A 117 -22.33 8.45 -1.82
C SER A 117 -22.15 7.56 -3.07
N PRO A 118 -23.22 6.92 -3.58
CA PRO A 118 -23.15 6.07 -4.77
C PRO A 118 -22.52 6.76 -5.99
N GLU A 119 -22.72 8.07 -6.15
CA GLU A 119 -22.18 8.86 -7.25
C GLU A 119 -20.65 8.96 -7.16
N ILE A 120 -20.12 9.17 -5.97
CA ILE A 120 -18.67 9.21 -5.73
C ILE A 120 -18.08 7.81 -5.90
N GLN A 121 -18.75 6.79 -5.36
CA GLN A 121 -18.35 5.40 -5.51
C GLN A 121 -18.19 5.00 -6.99
N ASP A 122 -19.12 5.43 -7.85
CA ASP A 122 -19.04 5.17 -9.29
C ASP A 122 -17.82 5.82 -9.95
N GLN A 123 -17.43 7.03 -9.53
CA GLN A 123 -16.23 7.69 -10.05
C GLN A 123 -14.95 6.87 -9.77
N PHE A 124 -14.83 6.28 -8.57
CA PHE A 124 -13.71 5.39 -8.23
C PHE A 124 -13.66 4.12 -9.08
N TYR A 125 -14.79 3.65 -9.59
CA TYR A 125 -14.86 2.43 -10.40
C TYR A 125 -14.47 2.63 -11.86
N ARG A 126 -14.47 3.88 -12.35
CA ARG A 126 -14.23 4.21 -13.76
C ARG A 126 -12.75 4.19 -14.14
N CYS A 127 -11.83 4.21 -13.19
CA CYS A 127 -10.39 4.18 -13.45
C CYS A 127 -9.65 3.22 -12.51
N LYS A 128 -8.44 2.83 -12.90
CA LYS A 128 -7.58 2.02 -12.03
C LYS A 128 -7.10 2.88 -10.85
N PRO A 129 -7.04 2.31 -9.64
CA PRO A 129 -6.45 3.00 -8.51
C PRO A 129 -4.97 3.31 -8.78
N GLY A 130 -4.51 4.48 -8.31
CA GLY A 130 -3.16 4.98 -8.51
C GLY A 130 -2.24 4.75 -7.32
N LEU A 131 -0.95 4.60 -7.61
CA LEU A 131 0.11 4.75 -6.61
C LEU A 131 0.21 6.21 -6.14
N THR A 132 0.12 7.15 -7.08
CA THR A 132 0.03 8.59 -6.81
C THR A 132 -1.36 9.13 -7.18
N GLY A 133 -1.82 10.13 -6.45
CA GLY A 133 -3.10 10.78 -6.68
C GLY A 133 -3.16 11.56 -8.00
N ILE A 134 -4.39 11.88 -8.39
CA ILE A 134 -4.77 12.92 -9.37
C ILE A 134 -5.12 14.20 -8.63
#